data_AF-A0AAV2M122-F1
#
_entry.id   AF-A0AAV2M122-F1
#
_cell.length_a   1.000
_cell.length_b   1.000
_cell.length_c   1.000
_cell.angle_alpha   90.00
_cell.angle_beta   90.00
_cell.angle_gamma   90.00
#
_symmetry.space_group_name_H-M   'P 1'
#
loop_
_entity.id
_entity.type
_entity.pdbx_description
1 polymer ?
#
loop_
_entity_poly.entity_id
_entity_poly.type
_entity_poly.pdbx_seq_one_letter_code
_entity_poly.pdbx_strand_id
1 'polypeptide(L)'
;MSAPPTNAQVLYFHTALRIPGVLLVLELVELTVRAEPSHQTRADSSHHARGRGFTLLQLFGSTAPPEGKQRLNLHDGSPRSLLHPSLKNPIHYSGLLKALDGAHVDCTVRIHSALASALVPENVLLCGDEEMPGLDNPPSGGALLKPRALPPLPCSLSGVSVSLKPSMESFERHLLQRLNTDCQHTKQPGAEELARPVVIQERRLHVGVHNGWGFLERPQVLVLEVLPPTGSKNKDGVASLELGLRSSLQLSLPPHPAVVIVFMLEYVFSAPVGKETMRWTVECEDRLRDCFNCTLWDELCDHGDDINAITECITDYINFCCEIAVPSKMVRCFSNNKPWMNIEIKALLKEKKRAFLSRDKQALKEVQRRLRLSIRTAKARYKNRMEEQLSQQNVAGGLEEPEDHLGLQNTPCPACGGPPVG
;
A
#
# COMPACT_ATOMS: atom_id res chain seq x y z
N MET A 1 17.91 -33.04 -24.54
CA MET A 1 17.73 -31.63 -24.12
C MET A 1 18.95 -30.87 -24.59
N SER A 2 18.85 -30.05 -25.64
CA SER A 2 19.98 -29.25 -26.11
C SER A 2 20.22 -28.09 -25.16
N ALA A 3 21.48 -27.84 -24.79
CA ALA A 3 21.85 -26.66 -24.02
C ALA A 3 21.34 -25.38 -24.72
N PRO A 4 20.79 -24.41 -23.98
CA PRO A 4 20.41 -23.13 -24.56
C PRO A 4 21.67 -22.45 -25.15
N PRO A 5 21.53 -21.69 -26.26
CA PRO A 5 22.65 -20.93 -26.80
C PRO A 5 23.20 -19.97 -25.74
N THR A 6 24.50 -19.67 -25.82
CA THR A 6 25.33 -18.99 -24.81
C THR A 6 24.86 -17.58 -24.38
N ASN A 7 23.77 -17.06 -24.96
CA ASN A 7 23.16 -15.75 -24.67
C ASN A 7 21.67 -15.81 -24.29
N ALA A 8 21.09 -16.99 -24.03
CA ALA A 8 19.68 -17.10 -23.66
C ALA A 8 19.50 -17.05 -22.14
N GLN A 9 18.89 -15.97 -21.64
CA GLN A 9 18.53 -15.83 -20.23
C GLN A 9 17.16 -16.48 -19.96
N VAL A 10 17.06 -17.27 -18.90
CA VAL A 10 15.80 -17.90 -18.47
C VAL A 10 15.15 -16.99 -17.44
N LEU A 11 13.90 -16.61 -17.69
CA LEU A 11 13.09 -15.82 -16.77
C LEU A 11 11.94 -16.67 -16.23
N TYR A 12 11.70 -16.55 -14.94
CA TYR A 12 10.59 -17.18 -14.24
C TYR A 12 9.56 -16.13 -13.83
N PHE A 13 8.30 -16.50 -13.94
CA PHE A 13 7.17 -15.64 -13.59
C PHE A 13 6.06 -16.50 -12.99
N HIS A 14 5.53 -16.07 -11.86
CA HIS A 14 4.39 -16.70 -11.21
C HIS A 14 3.30 -15.67 -10.94
N THR A 15 2.04 -16.03 -11.18
CA THR A 15 0.89 -15.21 -10.82
C THR A 15 -0.34 -16.09 -10.58
N ALA A 16 -1.15 -15.73 -9.58
CA ALA A 16 -2.48 -16.28 -9.39
C ALA A 16 -3.52 -15.66 -10.36
N LEU A 17 -3.20 -14.53 -10.99
CA LEU A 17 -4.12 -13.76 -11.83
C LEU A 17 -4.19 -14.32 -13.26
N ARG A 18 -5.06 -15.31 -13.46
CA ARG A 18 -5.30 -15.94 -14.78
C ARG A 18 -6.35 -15.21 -15.60
N ILE A 19 -6.18 -13.91 -15.79
CA ILE A 19 -7.14 -13.08 -16.55
C ILE A 19 -6.52 -12.61 -17.88
N PRO A 20 -7.31 -12.53 -18.97
CA PRO A 20 -6.79 -12.14 -20.28
C PRO A 20 -6.16 -10.75 -20.37
N GLY A 21 -6.45 -9.88 -19.40
CA GLY A 21 -5.89 -8.53 -19.32
C GLY A 21 -4.49 -8.43 -18.75
N VAL A 22 -3.91 -9.52 -18.22
CA VAL A 22 -2.53 -9.53 -17.72
C VAL A 22 -1.57 -9.69 -18.89
N LEU A 23 -0.73 -8.69 -19.06
CA LEU A 23 0.31 -8.65 -20.09
C LEU A 23 1.68 -8.60 -19.44
N LEU A 24 2.61 -9.36 -19.99
CA LEU A 24 4.02 -9.20 -19.70
C LEU A 24 4.60 -8.14 -20.64
N VAL A 25 5.23 -7.12 -20.07
CA VAL A 25 5.87 -6.03 -20.81
C VAL A 25 7.37 -6.12 -20.60
N LEU A 26 8.13 -6.25 -21.69
CA LEU A 26 9.59 -6.34 -21.65
C LEU A 26 10.16 -5.11 -22.35
N GLU A 27 10.93 -4.30 -21.63
CA GLU A 27 11.61 -3.12 -22.17
C GLU A 27 13.08 -3.44 -22.44
N LEU A 28 13.54 -3.17 -23.65
CA LEU A 28 14.95 -3.22 -24.00
C LEU A 28 15.60 -1.91 -23.53
N VAL A 29 16.55 -2.01 -22.62
CA VAL A 29 17.25 -0.86 -22.02
C VAL A 29 18.73 -0.95 -22.32
N GLU A 30 19.28 0.14 -22.83
CA GLU A 30 20.72 0.33 -22.98
C GLU A 30 21.28 0.95 -21.69
N LEU A 31 22.29 0.30 -21.11
CA LEU A 31 22.99 0.81 -19.93
C LEU A 31 24.27 1.50 -20.38
N THR A 32 24.40 2.79 -20.07
CA THR A 32 25.65 3.52 -20.25
C THR A 32 26.43 3.52 -18.95
N VAL A 33 27.59 2.86 -18.94
CA VAL A 33 28.56 2.93 -17.84
C VAL A 33 29.51 4.09 -18.15
N ARG A 34 29.52 5.12 -17.31
CA ARG A 34 30.56 6.15 -17.39
C ARG A 34 31.86 5.54 -16.83
N ALA A 35 32.86 5.38 -17.68
CA ALA A 35 34.22 5.11 -17.22
C ALA A 35 34.79 6.43 -16.67
N GLU A 36 34.97 6.53 -15.36
CA GLU A 36 35.69 7.65 -14.77
C GLU A 36 37.17 7.60 -15.23
N PRO A 37 37.74 8.71 -15.72
CA PRO A 37 39.18 8.82 -15.87
C PRO A 37 39.82 8.80 -14.49
N SER A 38 40.88 8.01 -14.34
CA SER A 38 41.68 7.89 -13.13
C SER A 38 42.07 9.26 -12.53
N HIS A 39 41.37 9.69 -11.48
CA HIS A 39 41.90 10.22 -10.21
C HIS A 39 40.75 10.78 -9.35
N GLN A 40 40.67 10.28 -8.11
CA GLN A 40 39.90 10.78 -6.95
C GLN A 40 38.37 10.64 -6.90
N THR A 41 37.96 9.66 -6.09
CA THR A 41 37.05 9.77 -4.93
C THR A 41 35.65 10.41 -5.10
N ARG A 42 34.69 9.61 -5.60
CA ARG A 42 33.36 9.33 -5.00
C ARG A 42 32.59 8.41 -5.94
N ALA A 43 32.11 7.29 -5.42
CA ALA A 43 31.38 6.28 -6.19
C ALA A 43 29.95 6.75 -6.49
N ASP A 44 29.76 7.67 -7.43
CA ASP A 44 28.45 7.92 -8.03
C ASP A 44 28.22 6.86 -9.13
N SER A 45 27.73 5.69 -8.72
CA SER A 45 27.28 4.60 -9.62
C SER A 45 25.97 4.93 -10.34
N SER A 46 25.88 6.14 -10.91
CA SER A 46 24.74 6.58 -11.72
C SER A 46 24.77 5.84 -13.07
N HIS A 47 24.19 4.65 -13.12
CA HIS A 47 23.86 3.98 -14.39
C HIS A 47 22.79 4.78 -15.13
N HIS A 48 23.12 5.34 -16.29
CA HIS A 48 22.09 5.94 -17.17
C HIS A 48 21.50 4.83 -18.05
N ALA A 49 20.29 4.42 -17.70
CA ALA A 49 19.45 3.49 -18.43
C ALA A 49 18.60 4.22 -19.48
N ARG A 50 18.76 3.89 -20.76
CA ARG A 50 17.99 4.45 -21.87
C ARG A 50 17.15 3.37 -22.54
N GLY A 51 15.82 3.53 -22.52
CA GLY A 51 14.90 2.65 -23.26
C GLY A 51 15.13 2.73 -24.76
N ARG A 52 15.18 1.57 -25.42
CA ARG A 52 15.36 1.40 -26.88
C ARG A 52 14.13 0.81 -27.58
N GLY A 53 13.12 0.43 -26.80
CA GLY A 53 11.84 -0.08 -27.27
C GLY A 53 11.29 -1.09 -26.28
N PHE A 54 10.05 -1.52 -26.47
CA PHE A 54 9.42 -2.51 -25.61
C PHE A 54 8.58 -3.48 -26.41
N THR A 55 8.35 -4.66 -25.85
CA THR A 55 7.48 -5.68 -26.44
C THR A 55 6.47 -6.20 -25.43
N LEU A 56 5.44 -6.85 -25.94
CA LEU A 56 4.29 -7.34 -25.19
C LEU A 56 4.13 -8.83 -25.41
N LEU A 57 3.88 -9.55 -24.33
CA LEU A 57 3.50 -10.96 -24.37
C LEU A 57 2.21 -11.15 -23.57
N GLN A 58 1.16 -11.58 -24.26
CA GLN A 58 -0.09 -11.95 -23.63
C GLN A 58 0.03 -13.35 -23.03
N LEU A 59 0.01 -13.46 -21.71
CA LEU A 59 0.22 -14.73 -21.00
C LEU A 59 -1.05 -15.58 -20.95
N PHE A 60 -2.22 -14.93 -20.85
CA PHE A 60 -3.52 -15.58 -20.74
C PHE A 60 -4.44 -15.03 -21.83
N GLY A 61 -5.08 -15.92 -22.59
CA GLY A 61 -6.02 -15.58 -23.66
C GLY A 61 -7.26 -16.46 -23.60
N SER A 62 -8.17 -16.28 -24.55
CA SER A 62 -9.32 -17.19 -24.75
C SER A 62 -8.91 -18.56 -25.30
N THR A 63 -7.72 -18.64 -25.89
CA THR A 63 -7.08 -19.88 -26.37
C THR A 63 -6.07 -20.39 -25.36
N ALA A 64 -5.53 -21.60 -25.59
CA ALA A 64 -4.50 -22.20 -24.77
C ALA A 64 -3.30 -21.25 -24.49
N PRO A 65 -2.59 -21.41 -23.35
CA PRO A 65 -1.41 -20.62 -23.01
C PRO A 65 -0.38 -20.64 -24.16
N PRO A 66 0.39 -19.55 -24.36
CA PRO A 66 1.23 -19.34 -25.54
C PRO A 66 2.54 -20.16 -25.49
N GLU A 67 2.46 -21.46 -25.20
CA GLU A 67 3.63 -22.34 -25.13
C GLU A 67 4.34 -22.48 -26.48
N GLY A 68 5.65 -22.58 -26.43
CA GLY A 68 6.51 -22.74 -27.60
C GLY A 68 7.30 -21.48 -27.96
N LYS A 69 7.87 -21.50 -29.16
CA LYS A 69 8.70 -20.40 -29.67
C LYS A 69 7.82 -19.23 -30.10
N GLN A 70 8.16 -18.04 -29.63
CA GLN A 70 7.47 -16.79 -29.94
C GLN A 70 8.47 -15.78 -30.50
N ARG A 71 8.02 -14.98 -31.46
CA ARG A 71 8.75 -13.83 -31.98
C ARG A 71 7.95 -12.58 -31.69
N LEU A 72 8.46 -11.74 -30.80
CA LEU A 72 7.75 -10.56 -30.29
C LEU A 72 8.38 -9.30 -30.88
N ASN A 73 7.61 -8.53 -31.65
CA ASN A 73 8.11 -7.30 -32.26
C ASN A 73 8.44 -6.25 -31.19
N LEU A 74 9.53 -5.53 -31.36
CA LEU A 74 9.84 -4.37 -30.53
C LEU A 74 9.07 -3.16 -31.06
N HIS A 75 8.46 -2.40 -30.15
CA HIS A 75 7.73 -1.18 -30.43
C HIS A 75 8.50 0.04 -29.96
N ASP A 76 8.36 1.14 -30.70
CA ASP A 76 8.96 2.42 -30.35
C ASP A 76 8.24 3.08 -29.16
N GLY A 77 8.98 3.92 -28.43
CA GLY A 77 8.49 4.66 -27.27
C GLY A 77 8.64 3.91 -25.94
N SER A 78 7.91 4.39 -24.94
CA SER A 78 7.98 3.89 -23.56
C SER A 78 6.79 2.97 -23.25
N PRO A 79 6.96 1.92 -22.42
CA PRO A 79 5.87 1.12 -21.86
C PRO A 79 4.76 1.96 -21.20
N ARG A 80 5.09 3.17 -20.71
CA ARG A 80 4.10 4.10 -20.15
C ARG A 80 3.00 4.49 -21.12
N SER A 81 3.25 4.38 -22.43
CA SER A 81 2.23 4.59 -23.46
C SER A 81 1.00 3.68 -23.27
N LEU A 82 1.18 2.47 -22.71
CA LEU A 82 0.10 1.52 -22.43
C LEU A 82 -0.92 2.02 -21.41
N LEU A 83 -0.57 3.02 -20.59
CA LEU A 83 -1.49 3.66 -19.64
C LEU A 83 -2.44 4.66 -20.30
N HIS A 84 -2.33 4.87 -21.62
CA HIS A 84 -3.16 5.82 -22.33
C HIS A 84 -4.64 5.38 -22.34
N PRO A 85 -5.62 6.25 -22.03
CA PRO A 85 -7.04 5.87 -21.90
C PRO A 85 -7.71 5.26 -23.13
N SER A 86 -7.11 5.42 -24.32
CA SER A 86 -7.60 4.78 -25.55
C SER A 86 -7.19 3.30 -25.67
N LEU A 87 -6.20 2.86 -24.89
CA LEU A 87 -5.64 1.50 -24.88
C LEU A 87 -6.36 0.64 -23.84
N LYS A 88 -7.69 0.51 -23.97
CA LYS A 88 -8.54 -0.22 -23.01
C LYS A 88 -8.44 -1.75 -23.13
N ASN A 89 -8.01 -2.27 -24.27
CA ASN A 89 -7.97 -3.71 -24.53
C ASN A 89 -6.67 -4.09 -25.28
N PRO A 90 -5.94 -5.12 -24.83
CA PRO A 90 -4.73 -5.62 -25.49
C PRO A 90 -4.86 -5.87 -26.99
N ILE A 91 -6.05 -6.29 -27.44
CA ILE A 91 -6.34 -6.60 -28.85
C ILE A 91 -6.15 -5.36 -29.75
N HIS A 92 -6.30 -4.16 -29.21
CA HIS A 92 -6.25 -2.90 -29.97
C HIS A 92 -4.83 -2.33 -30.08
N TYR A 93 -3.83 -2.99 -29.49
CA TYR A 93 -2.46 -2.46 -29.42
C TYR A 93 -1.73 -2.53 -30.75
N SER A 94 -2.04 -3.53 -31.58
CA SER A 94 -1.44 -3.75 -32.89
C SER A 94 -1.63 -2.59 -33.87
N GLY A 95 -2.68 -1.78 -33.71
CA GLY A 95 -2.95 -0.61 -34.56
C GLY A 95 -2.41 0.73 -34.03
N LEU A 96 -1.96 0.78 -32.77
CA LEU A 96 -1.55 2.02 -32.10
C LEU A 96 -0.05 2.05 -31.75
N LEU A 97 0.57 0.89 -31.62
CA LEU A 97 2.01 0.76 -31.36
C LEU A 97 2.78 0.66 -32.69
N LYS A 98 3.76 1.54 -32.88
CA LYS A 98 4.64 1.51 -34.05
C LYS A 98 5.73 0.46 -33.83
N ALA A 99 5.70 -0.63 -34.59
CA ALA A 99 6.78 -1.61 -34.59
C ALA A 99 8.07 -1.02 -35.17
N LEU A 100 9.22 -1.43 -34.63
CA LEU A 100 10.55 -1.12 -35.13
C LEU A 100 10.92 -2.14 -36.20
N ASP A 101 11.29 -1.68 -37.40
CA ASP A 101 11.55 -2.55 -38.55
C ASP A 101 12.68 -3.55 -38.25
N GLY A 102 12.36 -4.83 -38.40
CA GLY A 102 13.30 -5.95 -38.17
C GLY A 102 13.65 -6.23 -36.72
N ALA A 103 13.27 -5.37 -35.76
CA ALA A 103 13.62 -5.51 -34.37
C ALA A 103 12.60 -6.38 -33.62
N HIS A 104 13.06 -7.49 -33.05
CA HIS A 104 12.22 -8.45 -32.36
C HIS A 104 12.98 -9.16 -31.24
N VAL A 105 12.21 -9.71 -30.30
CA VAL A 105 12.68 -10.59 -29.23
C VAL A 105 12.18 -12.00 -29.54
N ASP A 106 13.10 -12.92 -29.78
CA ASP A 106 12.79 -14.34 -29.89
C ASP A 106 12.82 -14.97 -28.48
N CYS A 107 11.71 -15.56 -28.05
CA CYS A 107 11.62 -16.22 -26.75
C CYS A 107 10.93 -17.59 -26.85
N THR A 108 11.05 -18.41 -25.81
CA THR A 108 10.31 -19.67 -25.70
C THR A 108 9.56 -19.69 -24.39
N VAL A 109 8.25 -19.80 -24.45
CA VAL A 109 7.37 -19.83 -23.27
C VAL A 109 7.06 -21.28 -22.91
N ARG A 110 7.14 -21.60 -21.62
CA ARG A 110 6.80 -22.92 -21.07
C ARG A 110 6.07 -22.74 -19.76
N ILE A 111 5.06 -23.57 -19.50
CA ILE A 111 4.41 -23.60 -18.19
C ILE A 111 5.31 -24.32 -17.20
N HIS A 112 5.52 -23.70 -16.03
CA HIS A 112 6.31 -24.27 -14.96
C HIS A 112 5.50 -24.40 -13.67
N SER A 113 4.96 -25.60 -13.41
CA SER A 113 4.08 -25.84 -12.27
C SER A 113 4.78 -25.82 -10.90
N ALA A 114 6.07 -26.14 -10.85
CA ALA A 114 6.80 -26.27 -9.58
C ALA A 114 6.99 -24.92 -8.85
N LEU A 115 6.89 -23.79 -9.54
CA LEU A 115 7.03 -22.47 -8.93
C LEU A 115 5.85 -22.05 -8.06
N ALA A 116 4.65 -22.59 -8.31
CA ALA A 116 3.44 -22.17 -7.60
C ALA A 116 3.46 -22.53 -6.09
N SER A 117 4.29 -23.48 -5.69
CA SER A 117 4.47 -23.90 -4.29
C SER A 117 5.77 -23.38 -3.68
N ALA A 118 6.51 -22.52 -4.39
CA ALA A 118 7.81 -22.03 -3.96
C ALA A 118 7.70 -20.71 -3.19
N LEU A 119 8.76 -20.32 -2.46
CA LEU A 119 8.89 -19.05 -1.72
C LEU A 119 9.05 -17.83 -2.65
N VAL A 120 8.55 -17.93 -3.88
CA VAL A 120 8.74 -16.99 -4.98
C VAL A 120 7.61 -15.97 -4.95
N PRO A 121 7.91 -14.66 -4.99
CA PRO A 121 6.88 -13.62 -5.01
C PRO A 121 5.99 -13.73 -6.25
N GLU A 122 4.69 -13.49 -6.07
CA GLU A 122 3.77 -13.33 -7.20
C GLU A 122 4.06 -12.03 -7.96
N ASN A 123 3.84 -12.08 -9.27
CA ASN A 123 3.90 -10.93 -10.18
C ASN A 123 5.29 -10.28 -10.30
N VAL A 124 6.35 -11.03 -9.99
CA VAL A 124 7.75 -10.61 -10.15
C VAL A 124 8.42 -11.49 -11.21
N LEU A 125 9.25 -10.87 -12.05
CA LEU A 125 10.16 -11.58 -12.95
C LEU A 125 11.44 -11.90 -12.19
N LEU A 126 11.80 -13.19 -12.14
CA LEU A 126 13.05 -13.66 -11.56
C LEU A 126 13.96 -14.19 -12.65
N CYS A 127 15.25 -13.90 -12.54
CA CYS A 127 16.23 -14.52 -13.42
C CYS A 127 16.63 -15.90 -12.91
N GLY A 128 16.94 -16.83 -13.81
CA GLY A 128 17.28 -18.20 -13.43
C GLY A 128 18.61 -18.40 -12.68
N ASP A 129 19.46 -17.39 -12.68
CA ASP A 129 20.72 -17.31 -11.93
C ASP A 129 20.58 -16.51 -10.62
N GLU A 130 19.43 -15.88 -10.36
CA GLU A 130 19.19 -15.19 -9.09
C GLU A 130 19.05 -16.19 -7.95
N GLU A 131 19.81 -15.96 -6.88
CA GLU A 131 19.66 -16.70 -5.63
C GLU A 131 18.38 -16.24 -4.92
N MET A 132 17.52 -17.20 -4.58
CA MET A 132 16.26 -16.94 -3.91
C MET A 132 16.40 -17.32 -2.42
N PRO A 133 16.42 -16.34 -1.48
CA PRO A 133 16.62 -16.66 -0.07
C PRO A 133 15.57 -17.63 0.48
N GLY A 134 16.05 -18.66 1.18
CA GLY A 134 15.22 -19.73 1.73
C GLY A 134 15.03 -20.95 0.80
N LEU A 135 15.51 -20.90 -0.45
CA LEU A 135 15.60 -22.08 -1.31
C LEU A 135 16.98 -22.76 -1.21
N ASP A 136 16.98 -24.07 -1.41
CA ASP A 136 18.18 -24.87 -1.58
C ASP A 136 18.79 -24.57 -2.95
N ASN A 137 20.02 -24.04 -2.95
CA ASN A 137 20.74 -23.67 -4.16
C ASN A 137 21.72 -24.80 -4.53
N PRO A 138 21.41 -25.63 -5.54
CA PRO A 138 22.33 -26.67 -5.97
C PRO A 138 23.59 -26.04 -6.60
N PRO A 139 24.78 -26.68 -6.42
CA PRO A 139 26.04 -26.15 -6.95
C PRO A 139 26.09 -26.07 -8.48
N SER A 140 25.21 -26.79 -9.17
CA SER A 140 25.02 -26.73 -10.62
C SER A 140 24.18 -25.54 -11.10
N GLY A 141 23.66 -24.72 -10.18
CA GLY A 141 22.65 -23.70 -10.46
C GLY A 141 21.27 -24.30 -10.77
N GLY A 142 20.30 -23.43 -11.03
CA GLY A 142 18.94 -23.83 -11.42
C GLY A 142 18.01 -24.14 -10.26
N ALA A 143 18.17 -23.48 -9.10
CA ALA A 143 17.27 -23.61 -7.96
C ALA A 143 15.79 -23.42 -8.37
N LEU A 144 15.52 -22.47 -9.26
CA LEU A 144 14.17 -22.17 -9.76
C LEU A 144 13.60 -23.20 -10.74
N LEU A 145 14.40 -24.12 -11.31
CA LEU A 145 13.90 -25.21 -12.17
C LEU A 145 13.15 -26.28 -11.38
N LYS A 146 13.59 -26.51 -10.14
CA LYS A 146 13.00 -27.46 -9.18
C LYS A 146 13.15 -26.87 -7.78
N PRO A 147 12.37 -25.83 -7.44
CA PRO A 147 12.51 -25.12 -6.19
C PRO A 147 12.27 -26.08 -5.02
N ARG A 148 13.24 -26.11 -4.09
CA ARG A 148 13.16 -26.86 -2.84
C ARG A 148 13.44 -25.88 -1.71
N ALA A 149 12.51 -25.73 -0.79
CA ALA A 149 12.75 -24.91 0.39
C ALA A 149 13.81 -25.57 1.29
N LEU A 150 14.67 -24.77 1.90
CA LEU A 150 15.57 -25.26 2.94
C LEU A 150 14.74 -25.80 4.12
N PRO A 151 15.14 -26.91 4.75
CA PRO A 151 14.44 -27.43 5.92
C PRO A 151 14.39 -26.35 7.02
N PRO A 152 13.20 -25.97 7.50
CA PRO A 152 13.11 -24.92 8.50
C PRO A 152 13.60 -25.41 9.86
N LEU A 153 14.25 -24.51 10.60
CA LEU A 153 14.65 -24.73 11.98
C LEU A 153 13.61 -24.12 12.93
N PRO A 154 13.17 -24.84 13.99
CA PRO A 154 12.29 -24.27 14.99
C PRO A 154 13.05 -23.18 15.77
N CYS A 155 12.42 -22.01 15.88
CA CYS A 155 12.93 -20.85 16.60
C CYS A 155 11.88 -20.39 17.62
N SER A 156 12.30 -20.20 18.86
CA SER A 156 11.45 -19.66 19.92
C SER A 156 11.81 -18.21 20.19
N LEU A 157 10.84 -17.31 20.06
CA LEU A 157 10.99 -15.91 20.42
C LEU A 157 10.19 -15.61 21.68
N SER A 158 10.85 -15.19 22.75
CA SER A 158 10.24 -14.90 24.05
C SER A 158 10.68 -13.54 24.58
N GLY A 159 9.82 -12.90 25.38
CA GLY A 159 10.16 -11.62 26.02
C GLY A 159 10.23 -10.44 25.06
N VAL A 160 9.40 -10.45 24.01
CA VAL A 160 9.32 -9.33 23.08
C VAL A 160 8.68 -8.13 23.78
N SER A 161 9.42 -7.04 23.89
CA SER A 161 8.90 -5.73 24.29
C SER A 161 9.16 -4.68 23.21
N VAL A 162 8.25 -3.73 23.09
CA VAL A 162 8.23 -2.65 22.12
C VAL A 162 8.11 -1.34 22.89
N SER A 163 9.09 -0.46 22.69
CA SER A 163 9.11 0.89 23.23
C SER A 163 9.29 1.90 22.08
N LEU A 164 8.56 3.01 22.15
CA LEU A 164 8.58 4.07 21.13
C LEU A 164 9.06 5.38 21.75
N LYS A 165 9.83 6.17 20.99
CA LYS A 165 10.30 7.49 21.42
C LYS A 165 9.28 8.59 21.10
N PRO A 166 9.18 9.66 21.91
CA PRO A 166 9.93 9.88 23.16
C PRO A 166 9.41 9.06 24.35
N SER A 167 8.15 8.63 24.30
CA SER A 167 7.58 7.57 25.14
C SER A 167 6.38 6.96 24.43
N MET A 168 5.96 5.78 24.86
CA MET A 168 4.80 5.09 24.29
C MET A 168 3.53 5.93 24.37
N GLU A 169 3.26 6.54 25.52
CA GLU A 169 2.10 7.39 25.78
C GLU A 169 2.16 8.67 24.96
N SER A 170 3.36 9.23 24.81
CA SER A 170 3.55 10.43 24.01
C SER A 170 3.27 10.16 22.54
N PHE A 171 3.79 9.05 22.02
CA PHE A 171 3.50 8.62 20.67
C PHE A 171 2.00 8.42 20.44
N GLU A 172 1.34 7.63 21.30
CA GLU A 172 -0.09 7.33 21.16
C GLU A 172 -0.97 8.59 21.26
N ARG A 173 -0.64 9.51 22.17
CA ARG A 173 -1.35 10.78 22.31
C ARG A 173 -1.27 11.60 21.03
N HIS A 174 -0.08 11.73 20.44
CA HIS A 174 0.10 12.46 19.18
C HIS A 174 -0.63 11.77 18.02
N LEU A 175 -0.58 10.44 17.96
CA LEU A 175 -1.28 9.66 16.94
C LEU A 175 -2.80 9.86 17.03
N LEU A 176 -3.37 9.73 18.22
CA LEU A 176 -4.79 9.94 18.47
C LEU A 176 -5.22 11.39 18.20
N GLN A 177 -4.39 12.37 18.55
CA GLN A 177 -4.67 13.78 18.25
C GLN A 177 -4.77 14.01 16.73
N ARG A 178 -3.85 13.46 15.95
CA ARG A 178 -3.85 13.57 14.48
C ARG A 178 -5.08 12.89 13.87
N LEU A 179 -5.41 11.67 14.31
CA LEU A 179 -6.58 10.93 13.83
C LEU A 179 -7.90 11.65 14.15
N ASN A 180 -8.06 12.14 15.38
CA ASN A 180 -9.24 12.89 15.79
C ASN A 180 -9.37 14.22 15.02
N THR A 181 -8.26 14.91 14.77
CA THR A 181 -8.24 16.12 13.94
C THR A 181 -8.71 15.82 12.51
N ASP A 182 -8.23 14.74 11.89
CA ASP A 182 -8.67 14.34 10.54
C ASP A 182 -10.16 13.95 10.50
N CYS A 183 -10.64 13.26 11.54
CA CYS A 183 -12.05 12.92 11.68
C CYS A 183 -12.92 14.19 11.76
N GLN A 184 -12.52 15.19 12.54
CA GLN A 184 -13.24 16.47 12.64
C GLN A 184 -13.28 17.21 11.31
N HIS A 185 -12.19 17.24 10.54
CA HIS A 185 -12.18 17.84 9.21
C HIS A 185 -13.12 17.16 8.22
N THR A 186 -13.54 15.92 8.50
CA THR A 186 -14.40 15.12 7.62
C THR A 186 -15.89 15.29 7.90
N LYS A 187 -16.27 15.90 9.03
CA LYS A 187 -17.66 16.19 9.36
C LYS A 187 -18.24 17.31 8.51
N GLN A 188 -19.53 17.19 8.16
CA GLN A 188 -20.29 18.32 7.61
C GLN A 188 -20.83 19.18 8.77
N PRO A 189 -20.89 20.50 8.62
CA PRO A 189 -21.59 21.36 9.59
C PRO A 189 -23.08 20.97 9.62
N GLY A 190 -23.60 20.62 10.80
CA GLY A 190 -25.03 20.31 11.02
C GLY A 190 -25.34 18.97 11.70
N ALA A 191 -24.36 18.10 11.97
CA ALA A 191 -24.57 16.89 12.77
C ALA A 191 -24.08 17.13 14.22
N GLU A 192 -24.98 17.59 15.10
CA GLU A 192 -24.76 17.68 16.55
C GLU A 192 -24.83 16.29 17.23
N GLU A 193 -24.18 15.29 16.64
CA GLU A 193 -24.01 14.01 17.33
C GLU A 193 -22.77 14.10 18.23
N LEU A 194 -22.94 13.66 19.48
CA LEU A 194 -21.92 13.59 20.54
C LEU A 194 -20.78 12.64 20.11
N ALA A 195 -19.95 13.11 19.19
CA ALA A 195 -19.02 12.24 18.51
C ALA A 195 -17.94 11.78 19.47
N ARG A 196 -17.97 10.50 19.80
CA ARG A 196 -16.96 9.86 20.64
C ARG A 196 -15.59 10.02 19.99
N PRO A 197 -14.55 10.38 20.76
CA PRO A 197 -13.20 10.46 20.23
C PRO A 197 -12.74 9.09 19.73
N VAL A 198 -11.91 9.09 18.68
CA VAL A 198 -11.18 7.89 18.25
C VAL A 198 -10.27 7.47 19.40
N VAL A 199 -10.38 6.21 19.79
CA VAL A 199 -9.54 5.56 20.81
C VAL A 199 -8.83 4.34 20.23
N ILE A 200 -7.68 3.98 20.80
CA ILE A 200 -6.99 2.72 20.48
C ILE A 200 -7.78 1.58 21.12
N GLN A 201 -8.19 0.61 20.30
CA GLN A 201 -8.89 -0.60 20.73
C GLN A 201 -7.88 -1.72 20.97
N GLU A 202 -6.94 -1.92 20.05
CA GLU A 202 -5.95 -2.98 20.14
C GLU A 202 -4.59 -2.51 19.61
N ARG A 203 -3.53 -3.10 20.16
CA ARG A 203 -2.15 -2.96 19.70
C ARG A 203 -1.72 -4.35 19.27
N ARG A 204 -1.46 -4.55 17.98
CA ARG A 204 -1.15 -5.85 17.41
C ARG A 204 0.28 -5.85 16.91
N LEU A 205 1.03 -6.91 17.23
CA LEU A 205 2.33 -7.18 16.64
C LEU A 205 2.18 -8.32 15.66
N HIS A 206 2.46 -8.04 14.40
CA HIS A 206 2.61 -9.07 13.37
C HIS A 206 4.06 -9.51 13.37
N VAL A 207 4.29 -10.81 13.56
CA VAL A 207 5.61 -11.41 13.54
C VAL A 207 5.65 -12.49 12.48
N GLY A 208 6.55 -12.38 11.52
CA GLY A 208 6.66 -13.31 10.41
C GLY A 208 8.07 -13.44 9.88
N VAL A 209 8.36 -14.59 9.27
CA VAL A 209 9.63 -14.86 8.60
C VAL A 209 9.55 -14.36 7.16
N HIS A 210 10.53 -13.56 6.75
CA HIS A 210 10.54 -12.85 5.47
C HIS A 210 11.87 -13.10 4.74
N ASN A 211 11.83 -13.33 3.43
CA ASN A 211 13.02 -13.65 2.61
C ASN A 211 13.52 -12.49 1.74
N GLY A 212 13.14 -11.27 2.11
CA GLY A 212 13.40 -10.05 1.34
C GLY A 212 12.34 -9.76 0.27
N TRP A 213 11.62 -10.77 -0.21
CA TRP A 213 10.59 -10.63 -1.25
C TRP A 213 9.17 -10.74 -0.70
N GLY A 214 8.96 -11.63 0.26
CA GLY A 214 7.67 -11.83 0.90
C GLY A 214 7.78 -12.61 2.19
N PHE A 215 6.65 -12.72 2.88
CA PHE A 215 6.52 -13.60 4.04
C PHE A 215 6.43 -15.05 3.58
N LEU A 216 7.23 -15.92 4.19
CA LEU A 216 7.25 -17.36 3.88
C LEU A 216 5.95 -18.06 4.30
N GLU A 217 5.36 -17.58 5.38
CA GLU A 217 4.07 -18.00 5.92
C GLU A 217 3.28 -16.77 6.34
N ARG A 218 1.97 -16.92 6.56
CA ARG A 218 1.15 -15.82 7.06
C ARG A 218 1.70 -15.34 8.41
N PRO A 219 2.01 -14.03 8.58
CA PRO A 219 2.50 -13.51 9.86
C PRO A 219 1.55 -13.83 11.01
N GLN A 220 2.12 -14.21 12.14
CA GLN A 220 1.35 -14.44 13.37
C GLN A 220 0.99 -13.08 13.98
N VAL A 221 -0.30 -12.91 14.29
CA VAL A 221 -0.83 -11.64 14.81
C VAL A 221 -1.07 -11.80 16.31
N LEU A 222 -0.37 -10.99 17.09
CA LEU A 222 -0.37 -11.10 18.55
C LEU A 222 -0.86 -9.78 19.15
N VAL A 223 -1.76 -9.84 20.12
CA VAL A 223 -2.19 -8.64 20.83
C VAL A 223 -1.16 -8.32 21.92
N LEU A 224 -0.64 -7.10 21.90
CA LEU A 224 0.31 -6.61 22.87
C LEU A 224 -0.41 -6.08 24.11
N GLU A 225 0.13 -6.43 25.27
CA GLU A 225 -0.30 -5.91 26.55
C GLU A 225 0.59 -4.76 26.99
N VAL A 226 0.01 -3.83 27.73
CA VAL A 226 0.78 -2.80 28.42
C VAL A 226 1.48 -3.46 29.61
N LEU A 227 2.80 -3.56 29.54
CA LEU A 227 3.61 -4.08 30.63
C LEU A 227 3.90 -2.97 31.65
N PRO A 228 3.95 -3.33 32.94
CA PRO A 228 4.41 -2.40 33.96
C PRO A 228 5.87 -2.02 33.68
N PRO A 229 6.28 -0.79 34.00
CA PRO A 229 7.61 -0.30 33.69
C PRO A 229 8.68 -1.10 34.44
N THR A 230 9.49 -1.85 33.69
CA THR A 230 10.63 -2.58 34.23
C THR A 230 11.84 -1.67 34.33
N GLY A 231 11.87 -0.78 35.33
CA GLY A 231 13.08 -0.08 35.78
C GLY A 231 13.72 0.97 34.85
N SER A 232 13.31 1.07 33.57
CA SER A 232 13.75 2.07 32.60
C SER A 232 13.10 3.43 32.90
N LYS A 233 13.67 4.17 33.86
CA LYS A 233 13.30 5.56 34.14
C LYS A 233 13.79 6.45 32.99
N ASN A 234 12.91 7.26 32.41
CA ASN A 234 13.35 8.36 31.55
C ASN A 234 14.16 9.38 32.38
N LYS A 235 14.92 10.28 31.72
CA LYS A 235 15.70 11.35 32.37
C LYS A 235 14.88 12.18 33.38
N ASP A 236 13.56 12.19 33.25
CA ASP A 236 12.61 12.90 34.12
C ASP A 236 11.97 12.02 35.22
N GLY A 237 12.47 10.81 35.47
CA GLY A 237 12.01 9.94 36.55
C GLY A 237 10.65 9.25 36.34
N VAL A 238 9.96 9.54 35.22
CA VAL A 238 8.69 8.89 34.86
C VAL A 238 8.96 7.54 34.21
N ALA A 239 8.24 6.54 34.68
CA ALA A 239 8.31 5.18 34.21
C ALA A 239 7.53 5.07 32.89
N SER A 240 8.21 4.73 31.78
CA SER A 240 7.55 4.62 30.47
C SER A 240 6.84 3.28 30.35
N LEU A 241 5.59 3.28 29.88
CA LEU A 241 4.90 2.05 29.51
C LEU A 241 5.64 1.37 28.35
N GLU A 242 5.74 0.05 28.42
CA GLU A 242 6.21 -0.80 27.33
C GLU A 242 5.07 -1.68 26.86
N LEU A 243 5.03 -1.98 25.55
CA LEU A 243 4.12 -2.98 25.03
C LEU A 243 4.86 -4.29 24.93
N GLY A 244 4.32 -5.37 25.49
CA GLY A 244 5.02 -6.64 25.42
C GLY A 244 4.13 -7.84 25.30
N LEU A 245 4.82 -8.94 25.02
CA LEU A 245 4.25 -10.25 24.79
C LEU A 245 4.63 -11.14 25.96
N ARG A 246 3.62 -11.68 26.66
CA ARG A 246 3.85 -12.60 27.78
C ARG A 246 4.16 -14.03 27.31
N SER A 247 3.65 -14.42 26.13
CA SER A 247 3.86 -15.74 25.57
C SER A 247 5.13 -15.83 24.72
N SER A 248 5.68 -17.05 24.61
CA SER A 248 6.68 -17.38 23.58
C SER A 248 5.98 -17.63 22.26
N LEU A 249 6.62 -17.20 21.17
CA LEU A 249 6.21 -17.43 19.81
C LEU A 249 7.13 -18.50 19.19
N GLN A 250 6.55 -19.53 18.59
CA GLN A 250 7.29 -20.49 17.77
C GLN A 250 7.26 -20.06 16.31
N LEU A 251 8.44 -20.02 15.69
CA LEU A 251 8.66 -19.65 14.31
C LEU A 251 9.46 -20.74 13.60
N SER A 252 9.28 -20.81 12.29
CA SER A 252 9.91 -21.77 11.38
C SER A 252 10.89 -20.99 10.50
N LEU A 253 12.19 -21.05 10.82
CA LEU A 253 13.21 -20.21 10.19
C LEU A 253 14.15 -21.05 9.31
N PRO A 254 14.09 -20.92 7.97
CA PRO A 254 15.09 -21.49 7.10
C PRO A 254 16.50 -20.94 7.40
N PRO A 255 17.55 -21.80 7.44
CA PRO A 255 18.91 -21.37 7.73
C PRO A 255 19.53 -20.64 6.54
N HIS A 256 19.20 -19.36 6.36
CA HIS A 256 19.70 -18.54 5.27
C HIS A 256 19.93 -17.09 5.75
N PRO A 257 21.08 -16.46 5.45
CA PRO A 257 21.44 -15.14 6.01
C PRO A 257 20.52 -14.00 5.55
N ALA A 258 19.94 -14.10 4.37
CA ALA A 258 18.97 -13.12 3.85
C ALA A 258 17.51 -13.41 4.26
N VAL A 259 17.26 -14.41 5.11
CA VAL A 259 15.94 -14.66 5.72
C VAL A 259 15.92 -14.07 7.12
N VAL A 260 14.92 -13.23 7.40
CA VAL A 260 14.84 -12.41 8.62
C VAL A 260 13.47 -12.52 9.27
N ILE A 261 13.39 -12.23 10.57
CA ILE A 261 12.12 -12.07 11.28
C ILE A 261 11.72 -10.58 11.21
N VAL A 262 10.51 -10.32 10.71
CA VAL A 262 9.96 -8.97 10.59
C VAL A 262 8.90 -8.76 11.66
N PHE A 263 8.97 -7.60 12.32
CA PHE A 263 8.01 -7.13 13.31
C PHE A 263 7.23 -5.94 12.74
N MET A 264 5.90 -6.01 12.72
CA MET A 264 5.05 -4.90 12.31
C MET A 264 4.07 -4.55 13.41
N LEU A 265 4.15 -3.33 13.92
CA LEU A 265 3.21 -2.79 14.91
C LEU A 265 1.99 -2.21 14.19
N GLU A 266 0.82 -2.78 14.45
CA GLU A 266 -0.48 -2.33 13.95
C GLU A 266 -1.33 -1.80 15.12
N TYR A 267 -1.93 -0.62 14.94
CA TYR A 267 -2.94 -0.09 15.86
C TYR A 267 -4.33 -0.24 15.26
N VAL A 268 -5.22 -0.85 16.02
CA VAL A 268 -6.65 -0.90 15.70
C VAL A 268 -7.34 0.18 16.50
N PHE A 269 -8.06 1.05 15.81
CA PHE A 269 -8.79 2.16 16.43
C PHE A 269 -10.29 1.92 16.41
N SER A 270 -11.02 2.56 17.33
CA SER A 270 -12.47 2.64 17.23
C SER A 270 -12.83 3.34 15.92
N ALA A 271 -13.74 2.77 15.14
CA ALA A 271 -14.25 3.46 13.97
C ALA A 271 -14.85 4.81 14.41
N PRO A 272 -14.45 5.96 13.82
CA PRO A 272 -15.30 7.14 13.93
C PRO A 272 -16.66 6.72 13.35
N VAL A 273 -17.74 6.87 14.10
CA VAL A 273 -19.09 6.53 13.63
C VAL A 273 -19.28 7.26 12.30
N GLY A 274 -19.27 6.48 11.22
CA GLY A 274 -19.47 7.00 9.89
C GLY A 274 -20.92 7.44 9.76
N LYS A 275 -21.21 8.34 8.82
CA LYS A 275 -22.57 8.78 8.57
C LYS A 275 -23.46 7.55 8.32
N GLU A 276 -24.51 7.38 9.11
CA GLU A 276 -25.59 6.48 8.76
C GLU A 276 -26.21 7.02 7.47
N THR A 277 -26.02 6.29 6.38
CA THR A 277 -26.52 6.69 5.08
C THR A 277 -27.44 5.60 4.59
N MET A 278 -28.65 5.99 4.21
CA MET A 278 -29.61 5.11 3.57
C MET A 278 -29.00 4.55 2.30
N ARG A 279 -28.95 3.22 2.19
CA ARG A 279 -28.44 2.54 1.01
C ARG A 279 -29.61 2.24 0.09
N TRP A 280 -29.79 3.11 -0.90
CA TRP A 280 -30.75 2.88 -1.98
C TRP A 280 -30.28 1.72 -2.86
N THR A 281 -31.12 0.71 -2.99
CA THR A 281 -30.95 -0.41 -3.92
C THR A 281 -32.24 -0.61 -4.69
N VAL A 282 -32.17 -1.27 -5.86
CA VAL A 282 -33.35 -1.54 -6.70
C VAL A 282 -34.44 -2.26 -5.90
N GLU A 283 -34.05 -3.22 -5.06
CA GLU A 283 -34.99 -3.94 -4.18
C GLU A 283 -35.68 -3.02 -3.15
N CYS A 284 -34.99 -2.03 -2.61
CA CYS A 284 -35.60 -1.07 -1.68
C CYS A 284 -36.52 -0.08 -2.39
N GLU A 285 -36.16 0.33 -3.61
CA GLU A 285 -37.02 1.15 -4.47
C GLU A 285 -38.31 0.40 -4.84
N ASP A 286 -38.20 -0.89 -5.18
CA ASP A 286 -39.35 -1.74 -5.48
C ASP A 286 -40.27 -1.89 -4.27
N ARG A 287 -39.71 -2.16 -3.07
CA ARG A 287 -40.48 -2.24 -1.82
C ARG A 287 -41.18 -0.93 -1.46
N LEU A 288 -40.54 0.22 -1.70
CA LEU A 288 -41.17 1.53 -1.51
C LEU A 288 -42.31 1.76 -2.48
N ARG A 289 -42.10 1.41 -3.75
CA ARG A 289 -43.12 1.52 -4.78
C ARG A 289 -44.33 0.65 -4.45
N ASP A 290 -44.11 -0.57 -3.98
CA ASP A 290 -45.19 -1.46 -3.56
C ASP A 290 -45.94 -0.90 -2.35
N CYS A 291 -45.23 -0.32 -1.37
CA CYS A 291 -45.81 0.33 -0.21
C CYS A 291 -46.76 1.47 -0.62
N PHE A 292 -46.28 2.40 -1.47
CA PHE A 292 -47.07 3.54 -1.93
C PHE A 292 -48.24 3.17 -2.85
N ASN A 293 -48.11 2.09 -3.63
CA ASN A 293 -49.20 1.59 -4.46
C ASN A 293 -50.32 0.94 -3.64
N CYS A 294 -50.00 0.44 -2.44
CA CYS A 294 -50.98 -0.16 -1.53
C CYS A 294 -51.55 0.84 -0.51
N THR A 295 -51.02 2.07 -0.44
CA THR A 295 -51.52 3.12 0.44
C THR A 295 -52.84 3.69 -0.11
N LEU A 296 -53.86 3.75 0.75
CA LEU A 296 -55.13 4.42 0.47
C LEU A 296 -54.97 5.93 0.73
N TRP A 297 -54.40 6.65 -0.25
CA TRP A 297 -54.10 8.08 -0.13
C TRP A 297 -55.33 8.95 0.14
N ASP A 298 -56.50 8.56 -0.38
CA ASP A 298 -57.76 9.29 -0.18
C ASP A 298 -58.23 9.25 1.29
N GLU A 299 -57.96 8.16 2.00
CA GLU A 299 -58.28 8.02 3.43
C GLU A 299 -57.22 8.69 4.32
N LEU A 300 -55.96 8.69 3.89
CA LEU A 300 -54.86 9.32 4.61
C LEU A 300 -54.97 10.86 4.61
N CYS A 301 -55.56 11.43 3.56
CA CYS A 301 -55.66 12.87 3.33
C CYS A 301 -57.00 13.49 3.79
N ASP A 302 -57.80 12.80 4.61
CA ASP A 302 -59.14 13.26 5.05
C ASP A 302 -59.11 14.42 6.10
N HIS A 303 -57.95 15.07 6.26
CA HIS A 303 -57.72 16.13 7.25
C HIS A 303 -58.06 17.54 6.73
N GLY A 304 -59.22 17.73 6.07
CA GLY A 304 -59.75 19.05 5.69
C GLY A 304 -58.84 19.93 4.81
N ASP A 305 -59.26 21.16 4.50
CA ASP A 305 -58.58 22.06 3.53
C ASP A 305 -57.22 22.63 4.02
N ASP A 306 -56.63 22.15 5.13
CA ASP A 306 -55.31 22.63 5.59
C ASP A 306 -54.17 21.90 4.87
N ILE A 307 -53.71 22.54 3.80
CA ILE A 307 -52.60 22.07 2.96
C ILE A 307 -51.34 21.77 3.77
N ASN A 308 -51.05 22.52 4.84
CA ASN A 308 -49.85 22.29 5.64
C ASN A 308 -49.98 21.01 6.46
N ALA A 309 -51.13 20.80 7.11
CA ALA A 309 -51.40 19.58 7.88
C ALA A 309 -51.39 18.32 6.99
N ILE A 310 -51.98 18.40 5.79
CA ILE A 310 -51.92 17.31 4.80
C ILE A 310 -50.47 17.05 4.38
N THR A 311 -49.70 18.10 4.10
CA THR A 311 -48.29 17.97 3.67
C THR A 311 -47.42 17.34 4.75
N GLU A 312 -47.60 17.71 6.02
CA GLU A 312 -46.90 17.11 7.15
C GLU A 312 -47.27 15.62 7.30
N CYS A 313 -48.55 15.28 7.27
CA CYS A 313 -49.03 13.89 7.37
C CYS A 313 -48.47 13.00 6.26
N ILE A 314 -48.52 13.46 5.00
CA ILE A 314 -47.95 12.74 3.85
C ILE A 314 -46.43 12.60 4.00
N THR A 315 -45.74 13.66 4.43
CA THR A 315 -44.29 13.65 4.60
C THR A 315 -43.86 12.66 5.68
N ASP A 316 -44.57 12.63 6.81
CA ASP A 316 -44.31 11.69 7.91
C ASP A 316 -44.55 10.24 7.47
N TYR A 317 -45.62 9.98 6.72
CA TYR A 317 -45.89 8.65 6.18
C TYR A 317 -44.83 8.21 5.16
N ILE A 318 -44.39 9.10 4.27
CA ILE A 318 -43.30 8.82 3.32
C ILE A 318 -42.00 8.52 4.07
N ASN A 319 -41.67 9.29 5.10
CA ASN A 319 -40.50 9.07 5.93
C ASN A 319 -40.56 7.71 6.63
N PHE A 320 -41.71 7.36 7.20
CA PHE A 320 -41.95 6.05 7.81
C PHE A 320 -41.75 4.90 6.81
N CYS A 321 -42.30 5.02 5.59
CA CYS A 321 -42.10 4.03 4.54
C CYS A 321 -40.62 3.90 4.16
N CYS A 322 -39.91 5.03 4.06
CA CYS A 322 -38.47 5.07 3.79
C CYS A 322 -37.65 4.39 4.90
N GLU A 323 -37.99 4.59 6.16
CA GLU A 323 -37.31 3.96 7.31
C GLU A 323 -37.48 2.43 7.33
N ILE A 324 -38.65 1.92 6.92
CA ILE A 324 -38.94 0.48 6.91
C ILE A 324 -38.36 -0.22 5.67
N ALA A 325 -38.39 0.45 4.52
CA ALA A 325 -38.01 -0.15 3.25
C ALA A 325 -36.51 0.00 2.93
N VAL A 326 -35.87 1.08 3.37
CA VAL A 326 -34.47 1.37 3.06
C VAL A 326 -33.58 1.02 4.25
N PRO A 327 -32.76 -0.04 4.16
CA PRO A 327 -31.87 -0.40 5.24
C PRO A 327 -30.82 0.69 5.43
N SER A 328 -30.72 1.18 6.67
CA SER A 328 -29.66 2.06 7.06
C SER A 328 -28.34 1.28 7.11
N LYS A 329 -27.27 1.86 6.57
CA LYS A 329 -25.93 1.28 6.67
C LYS A 329 -24.97 2.32 7.20
N MET A 330 -24.23 1.94 8.24
CA MET A 330 -23.04 2.71 8.64
C MET A 330 -22.00 2.62 7.52
N VAL A 331 -21.81 3.73 6.81
CA VAL A 331 -20.75 3.85 5.81
C VAL A 331 -19.51 4.39 6.50
N ARG A 332 -18.47 3.55 6.59
CA ARG A 332 -17.14 3.99 7.03
C ARG A 332 -16.51 4.85 5.92
N CYS A 333 -16.67 6.16 6.01
CA CYS A 333 -15.97 7.09 5.16
C CYS A 333 -14.57 7.32 5.72
N PHE A 334 -13.59 6.54 5.25
CA PHE A 334 -12.19 6.87 5.48
C PHE A 334 -11.84 8.07 4.61
N SER A 335 -11.60 9.19 5.28
CA SER A 335 -10.96 10.36 4.71
C SER A 335 -9.53 9.98 4.30
N ASN A 336 -9.33 9.51 3.07
CA ASN A 336 -8.01 9.63 2.43
C ASN A 336 -7.84 11.07 1.91
N ASN A 337 -8.31 12.04 2.70
CA ASN A 337 -8.21 13.44 2.37
C ASN A 337 -6.77 13.84 2.60
N LYS A 338 -6.19 14.51 1.60
CA LYS A 338 -4.84 15.01 1.76
C LYS A 338 -4.81 15.99 2.94
N PRO A 339 -3.77 16.03 3.77
CA PRO A 339 -3.73 16.83 5.01
C PRO A 339 -3.98 18.33 4.85
N TRP A 340 -3.82 18.86 3.63
CA TRP A 340 -4.11 20.24 3.26
C TRP A 340 -5.57 20.48 2.86
N MET A 341 -6.44 19.46 2.89
CA MET A 341 -7.86 19.60 2.58
C MET A 341 -8.61 20.16 3.79
N ASN A 342 -9.04 21.41 3.70
CA ASN A 342 -9.76 22.10 4.76
C ASN A 342 -11.24 22.37 4.38
N ILE A 343 -12.01 22.95 5.31
CA ILE A 343 -13.44 23.26 5.16
C ILE A 343 -13.68 24.22 3.99
N GLU A 344 -12.80 25.20 3.79
CA GLU A 344 -12.87 26.18 2.70
C GLU A 344 -12.73 25.52 1.32
N ILE A 345 -11.77 24.60 1.16
CA ILE A 345 -11.58 23.84 -0.09
C ILE A 345 -12.80 22.95 -0.35
N LYS A 346 -13.37 22.32 0.69
CA LYS A 346 -14.61 21.54 0.56
C LYS A 346 -15.80 22.41 0.15
N ALA A 347 -15.92 23.63 0.70
CA ALA A 347 -16.95 24.59 0.30
C ALA A 347 -16.80 24.99 -1.17
N LEU A 348 -15.58 25.31 -1.62
CA LEU A 348 -15.29 25.65 -3.02
C LEU A 348 -15.55 24.48 -3.98
N LEU A 349 -15.31 23.24 -3.57
CA LEU A 349 -15.67 22.04 -4.34
C LEU A 349 -17.19 21.88 -4.49
N LYS A 350 -17.95 22.13 -3.42
CA LYS A 350 -19.43 22.13 -3.47
C LYS A 350 -19.95 23.27 -4.35
N GLU A 351 -19.41 24.48 -4.22
CA GLU A 351 -19.76 25.65 -5.04
C GLU A 351 -19.48 25.39 -6.52
N LYS A 352 -18.34 24.74 -6.84
CA LYS A 352 -17.99 24.32 -8.21
C LYS A 352 -19.03 23.34 -8.76
N LYS A 353 -19.49 22.39 -7.94
CA LYS A 353 -20.52 21.42 -8.34
C LYS A 353 -21.85 22.13 -8.62
N ARG A 354 -22.24 23.11 -7.80
CA ARG A 354 -23.45 23.94 -8.05
C ARG A 354 -23.33 24.74 -9.35
N ALA A 355 -22.22 25.44 -9.57
CA ALA A 355 -21.97 26.22 -10.78
C ALA A 355 -21.95 25.36 -12.05
N PHE A 356 -21.46 24.11 -11.95
CA PHE A 356 -21.52 23.15 -13.05
C PHE A 356 -22.96 22.72 -13.36
N LEU A 357 -23.75 22.41 -12.32
CA LEU A 357 -25.16 22.01 -12.47
C LEU A 357 -26.04 23.15 -13.01
N SER A 358 -25.78 24.39 -12.59
CA SER A 358 -26.50 25.58 -13.07
C SER A 358 -26.07 26.05 -14.46
N ARG A 359 -25.11 25.37 -15.11
CA ARG A 359 -24.52 25.70 -16.43
C ARG A 359 -23.95 27.13 -16.54
N ASP A 360 -23.66 27.77 -15.42
CA ASP A 360 -23.04 29.10 -15.38
C ASP A 360 -21.53 29.00 -15.64
N LYS A 361 -21.12 29.32 -16.87
CA LYS A 361 -19.73 29.26 -17.31
C LYS A 361 -18.83 30.30 -16.63
N GLN A 362 -19.36 31.47 -16.25
CA GLN A 362 -18.58 32.51 -15.60
C GLN A 362 -18.33 32.17 -14.14
N ALA A 363 -19.38 31.77 -13.41
CA ALA A 363 -19.25 31.30 -12.04
C ALA A 363 -18.34 30.07 -11.94
N LEU A 364 -18.45 29.13 -12.88
CA LEU A 364 -17.59 27.95 -12.89
C LEU A 364 -16.10 28.30 -13.05
N LYS A 365 -15.76 29.27 -13.92
CA LYS A 365 -14.37 29.75 -14.09
C LYS A 365 -13.84 30.41 -12.82
N GLU A 366 -14.65 31.26 -12.19
CA GLU A 366 -14.22 31.99 -10.99
C GLU A 366 -14.03 31.06 -9.79
N VAL A 367 -14.96 30.13 -9.55
CA VAL A 367 -14.83 29.14 -8.49
C VAL A 367 -13.63 28.23 -8.72
N GLN A 368 -13.35 27.85 -9.97
CA GLN A 368 -12.14 27.08 -10.30
C GLN A 368 -10.85 27.86 -10.00
N ARG A 369 -10.82 29.17 -10.27
CA ARG A 369 -9.67 30.04 -9.94
C ARG A 369 -9.44 30.12 -8.43
N ARG A 370 -10.52 30.40 -7.67
CA ARG A 370 -10.51 30.44 -6.20
C ARG A 370 -10.08 29.10 -5.60
N LEU A 371 -10.59 27.98 -6.11
CA LEU A 371 -10.22 26.64 -5.68
C LEU A 371 -8.73 26.34 -5.90
N ARG A 372 -8.17 26.69 -7.07
CA ARG A 372 -6.74 26.52 -7.36
C ARG A 372 -5.85 27.35 -6.44
N LEU A 373 -6.27 28.56 -6.08
CA LEU A 373 -5.53 29.41 -5.16
C LEU A 373 -5.57 28.84 -3.74
N SER A 374 -6.75 28.52 -3.23
CA SER A 374 -6.94 27.95 -1.90
C SER A 374 -6.17 26.63 -1.72
N ILE A 375 -6.17 25.74 -2.72
CA ILE A 375 -5.36 24.50 -2.69
C ILE A 375 -3.86 24.82 -2.63
N ARG A 376 -3.37 25.80 -3.39
CA ARG A 376 -1.95 26.18 -3.37
C ARG A 376 -1.55 26.72 -2.00
N THR A 377 -2.34 27.63 -1.44
CA THR A 377 -2.10 28.21 -0.11
C THR A 377 -2.14 27.13 0.98
N ALA A 378 -3.13 26.24 0.94
CA ALA A 378 -3.24 25.17 1.94
C ALA A 378 -2.07 24.17 1.86
N LYS A 379 -1.61 23.82 0.64
CA LYS A 379 -0.41 23.00 0.45
C LYS A 379 0.85 23.68 1.00
N ALA A 380 1.03 24.98 0.73
CA ALA A 380 2.17 25.74 1.23
C ALA A 380 2.18 25.82 2.76
N ARG A 381 1.04 26.11 3.37
CA ARG A 381 0.89 26.12 4.83
C ARG A 381 1.20 24.76 5.45
N TYR A 382 0.75 23.68 4.83
CA TYR A 382 1.08 22.32 5.29
C TYR A 382 2.58 22.03 5.16
N LYS A 383 3.19 22.38 4.03
CA LYS A 383 4.64 22.24 3.81
C LYS A 383 5.44 22.96 4.91
N ASN A 384 5.16 24.25 5.14
CA ASN A 384 5.87 25.04 6.14
C ASN A 384 5.73 24.44 7.56
N ARG A 385 4.52 23.99 7.92
CA ARG A 385 4.28 23.31 9.20
C ARG A 385 5.11 22.03 9.36
N MET A 386 5.24 21.24 8.28
CA MET A 386 6.07 20.04 8.30
C MET A 386 7.55 20.39 8.43
N GLU A 387 8.02 21.42 7.74
CA GLU A 387 9.42 21.90 7.82
C GLU A 387 9.74 22.43 9.23
N GLU A 388 8.81 23.16 9.86
CA GLU A 388 8.94 23.64 11.25
C GLU A 388 8.99 22.47 12.25
N GLN A 389 8.14 21.46 12.08
CA GLN A 389 8.14 20.27 12.94
C GLN A 389 9.44 19.46 12.82
N LEU A 390 9.98 19.30 11.61
CA LEU A 390 11.27 18.66 11.37
C LEU A 390 12.41 19.47 12.00
N SER A 391 12.37 20.80 11.88
CA SER A 391 13.37 21.70 12.46
C SER A 391 13.36 21.63 14.00
N GLN A 392 12.18 21.58 14.62
CA GLN A 392 12.04 21.45 16.07
C GLN A 392 12.48 20.06 16.60
N GLN A 393 12.27 18.99 15.84
CA GLN A 393 12.78 17.66 16.19
C GLN A 393 14.31 17.58 16.11
N ASN A 394 14.93 18.25 15.14
CA ASN A 394 16.39 18.27 15.01
C ASN A 394 17.06 19.10 16.13
N VAL A 395 16.41 20.15 16.64
CA VAL A 395 16.95 20.96 17.75
C VAL A 395 16.84 20.24 19.10
N ALA A 396 15.87 19.33 19.29
CA ALA A 396 15.75 18.52 20.51
C ALA A 396 16.60 17.23 20.49
N GLY A 397 17.21 16.91 19.34
CA GLY A 397 18.08 15.76 19.13
C GLY A 397 19.46 16.19 18.65
N GLY A 398 20.11 17.09 19.39
CA GLY A 398 21.51 17.46 19.17
C GLY A 398 22.40 16.23 19.15
N LEU A 399 22.58 15.67 17.96
CA LEU A 399 23.72 14.86 17.60
C LEU A 399 24.86 15.86 17.41
N GLU A 400 25.72 15.99 18.42
CA GLU A 400 27.10 16.33 18.11
C GLU A 400 27.61 15.27 17.13
N GLU A 401 28.07 15.72 15.97
CA GLU A 401 28.76 14.87 15.01
C GLU A 401 29.95 14.20 15.73
N PRO A 402 30.07 12.86 15.72
CA PRO A 402 31.29 12.24 16.15
C PRO A 402 32.34 12.48 15.07
N GLU A 403 33.31 13.33 15.38
CA GLU A 403 34.54 13.48 14.61
C GLU A 403 35.22 12.13 14.40
N ASP A 404 35.72 11.92 13.19
CA ASP A 404 36.49 10.76 12.74
C ASP A 404 37.67 10.44 13.67
N HIS A 405 37.53 9.42 14.51
CA HIS A 405 38.66 8.76 15.16
C HIS A 405 38.56 7.24 15.02
N LEU A 406 38.98 6.76 13.85
CA LEU A 406 39.42 5.37 13.64
C LEU A 406 40.72 5.13 14.42
N GLY A 407 40.58 4.57 15.63
CA GLY A 407 41.68 3.99 16.40
C GLY A 407 41.39 2.52 16.70
N LEU A 408 41.72 1.64 15.75
CA LEU A 408 41.75 0.20 15.94
C LEU A 408 42.75 -0.15 17.06
N GLN A 409 42.26 -0.51 18.24
CA GLN A 409 43.03 -1.29 19.22
C GLN A 409 42.48 -2.70 19.28
N ASN A 410 43.16 -3.59 18.57
CA ASN A 410 43.01 -5.03 18.68
C ASN A 410 43.47 -5.48 20.06
N THR A 411 42.56 -6.02 20.87
CA THR A 411 42.90 -6.84 22.04
C THR A 411 42.91 -8.32 21.64
N PRO A 412 44.01 -9.07 21.85
CA PRO A 412 44.05 -10.50 21.53
C PRO A 412 43.40 -11.35 22.63
N CYS A 413 42.66 -12.38 22.23
CA CYS A 413 42.11 -13.41 23.09
C CYS A 413 43.23 -14.35 23.60
N PRO A 414 43.32 -14.66 24.90
CA PRO A 414 44.38 -15.48 25.48
C PRO A 414 43.94 -16.95 25.56
N ALA A 415 44.15 -17.72 24.50
CA ALA A 415 44.26 -19.18 24.58
C ALA A 415 44.73 -19.72 23.24
N CYS A 416 45.95 -20.26 23.23
CA CYS A 416 46.54 -21.26 22.31
C CYS A 416 48.01 -20.91 22.09
N GLY A 417 48.85 -21.25 23.08
CA GLY A 417 50.30 -21.25 22.92
C GLY A 417 50.76 -22.53 22.23
N GLY A 418 51.68 -22.38 21.27
CA GLY A 418 52.46 -23.45 20.65
C GLY A 418 53.55 -22.83 19.75
N PRO A 419 54.83 -23.18 19.92
CA PRO A 419 55.96 -22.37 19.45
C PRO A 419 56.30 -22.58 17.96
N PRO A 420 57.08 -21.66 17.35
CA PRO A 420 57.33 -21.64 15.92
C PRO A 420 58.56 -22.49 15.58
N VAL A 421 58.51 -23.23 14.47
CA VAL A 421 59.71 -23.75 13.81
C VAL A 421 59.47 -23.82 12.30
N GLY A 422 60.35 -23.15 11.54
CA GLY A 422 60.62 -23.40 10.12
C GLY A 422 60.16 -22.30 9.19
#